data_AF-A0AAD6UWB3-F1
#
_entry.id   AF-A0AAD6UWB3-F1
#
_cell.length_a   1.000
_cell.length_b   1.000
_cell.length_c   1.000
_cell.angle_alpha   90.00
_cell.angle_beta   90.00
_cell.angle_gamma   90.00
#
_symmetry.space_group_name_H-M   'P 1'
#
loop_
_entity.id
_entity.type
_entity.pdbx_description
1 polymer ?
#
loop_
_entity_poly.entity_id
_entity_poly.type
_entity_poly.pdbx_seq_one_letter_code
_entity_poly.pdbx_strand_id
1 'polypeptide(L)'
;MVSNAWPTRWSHPLDYRSDHNLPPTLIRVLADPQRPQKMETPTDVAFPMEPGEYVMCWRTPQGENRYADDCIGPQHARLARFIKDTTTVPGGRTTRTVFGPTASFFSVSERGYCWQNLPQALEDDMHASFYVRQPTTVALGAHGAYIVLYSDGAAAFDLRGLYPLVEGMMRNTQEVALRRGIAVRCLSLRAE
;
A
#
# COMPACT_ATOMS: atom_id res chain seq x y z
N MET A 1 30.30 -16.04 -32.83
CA MET A 1 30.44 -15.36 -31.53
C MET A 1 29.73 -14.02 -31.66
N VAL A 2 28.51 -13.91 -31.12
CA VAL A 2 27.72 -12.67 -31.16
C VAL A 2 27.83 -12.04 -29.77
N SER A 3 28.45 -10.87 -29.72
CA SER A 3 28.60 -10.06 -28.52
C SER A 3 27.29 -9.31 -28.27
N ASN A 4 26.57 -9.70 -27.22
CA ASN A 4 25.41 -8.94 -26.72
C ASN A 4 25.92 -7.80 -25.84
N ALA A 5 26.10 -6.64 -26.45
CA ALA A 5 26.29 -5.39 -25.72
C ALA A 5 24.94 -4.95 -25.11
N TRP A 6 24.86 -4.99 -23.78
CA TRP A 6 23.74 -4.42 -23.04
C TRP A 6 23.74 -2.88 -23.19
N PRO A 7 22.59 -2.22 -23.35
CA PRO A 7 22.54 -0.76 -23.36
C PRO A 7 22.93 -0.26 -21.97
N THR A 8 24.05 0.45 -21.91
CA THR A 8 24.54 1.09 -20.70
C THR A 8 23.82 2.43 -20.55
N ARG A 9 23.40 2.72 -19.31
CA ARG A 9 23.28 4.08 -18.76
C ARG A 9 21.99 4.85 -19.09
N TRP A 10 21.00 4.68 -18.22
CA TRP A 10 20.08 5.74 -17.84
C TRP A 10 20.91 6.96 -17.38
N SER A 11 21.14 7.89 -18.29
CA SER A 11 21.90 9.13 -18.06
C SER A 11 21.04 10.34 -18.42
N HIS A 12 19.81 10.33 -17.91
CA HIS A 12 19.08 11.57 -17.69
C HIS A 12 19.35 11.98 -16.25
N PRO A 13 19.96 13.16 -16.00
CA PRO A 13 19.92 13.75 -14.68
C PRO A 13 18.45 13.99 -14.38
N LEU A 14 17.89 13.18 -13.48
CA LEU A 14 16.58 13.45 -12.90
C LEU A 14 16.69 14.85 -12.30
N ASP A 15 15.87 15.77 -12.81
CA ASP A 15 15.76 17.12 -12.29
C ASP A 15 15.21 17.00 -10.85
N TYR A 16 16.13 16.94 -9.89
CA TYR A 16 15.99 16.54 -8.49
C TYR A 16 15.31 17.63 -7.65
N ARG A 17 14.17 18.15 -8.14
CA ARG A 17 13.45 19.30 -7.56
C ARG A 17 12.14 18.93 -6.88
N SER A 18 11.83 17.64 -6.72
CA SER A 18 10.62 17.16 -6.03
C SER A 18 10.88 16.21 -4.86
N ASP A 19 12.13 16.00 -4.44
CA ASP A 19 12.48 15.08 -3.33
C ASP A 19 12.25 15.65 -1.93
N HIS A 20 11.65 16.85 -1.83
CA HIS A 20 11.52 17.57 -0.56
C HIS A 20 10.57 16.93 0.47
N ASN A 21 9.87 15.86 0.11
CA ASN A 21 8.93 15.17 1.01
C ASN A 21 9.30 13.72 1.32
N LEU A 22 10.40 13.19 0.77
CA LEU A 22 10.84 11.84 1.13
C LEU A 22 11.64 11.89 2.45
N PRO A 23 11.39 10.98 3.41
CA PRO A 23 12.23 10.85 4.58
C PRO A 23 13.71 10.73 4.18
N PRO A 24 14.65 11.45 4.83
CA PRO A 24 16.08 11.37 4.50
C PRO A 24 16.64 9.94 4.56
N THR A 25 16.07 9.12 5.43
CA THR A 25 16.32 7.68 5.54
C THR A 25 15.94 6.92 4.27
N LEU A 26 14.77 7.22 3.69
CA LEU A 26 14.33 6.64 2.42
C LEU A 26 15.19 7.14 1.26
N ILE A 27 15.49 8.44 1.21
CA ILE A 27 16.40 9.01 0.19
C ILE A 27 17.75 8.27 0.24
N ARG A 28 18.30 8.05 1.44
CA ARG A 28 19.54 7.28 1.62
C ARG A 28 19.40 5.83 1.13
N VAL A 29 18.31 5.14 1.45
CA VAL A 29 18.06 3.77 0.97
C VAL A 29 17.99 3.71 -0.57
N LEU A 30 17.38 4.71 -1.19
CA LEU A 30 17.26 4.82 -2.64
C LEU A 30 18.57 5.26 -3.32
N ALA A 31 19.41 6.04 -2.62
CA ALA A 31 20.60 6.68 -3.18
C ALA A 31 21.93 6.00 -2.83
N ASP A 32 22.00 5.12 -1.81
CA ASP A 32 23.26 4.55 -1.30
C ASP A 32 23.90 3.57 -2.31
N PRO A 33 25.01 3.94 -2.96
CA PRO A 33 25.67 3.10 -3.95
C PRO A 33 26.60 2.04 -3.30
N GLN A 34 26.85 2.13 -1.99
CA GLN A 34 27.76 1.27 -1.23
C GLN A 34 27.06 0.23 -0.34
N ARG A 35 25.71 0.24 -0.25
CA ARG A 35 24.92 -0.86 0.33
C ARG A 35 24.26 -1.72 -0.78
N PRO A 36 24.99 -2.66 -1.40
CA PRO A 36 24.53 -3.45 -2.53
C PRO A 36 23.64 -4.65 -2.16
N GLN A 37 22.86 -4.61 -1.07
CA GLN A 37 21.60 -5.39 -1.01
C GLN A 37 20.55 -4.68 -1.89
N LYS A 38 20.96 -4.40 -3.13
CA LYS A 38 20.35 -3.51 -4.11
C LYS A 38 18.86 -3.79 -4.12
N MET A 39 18.07 -2.82 -3.68
CA MET A 39 16.65 -2.85 -3.94
C MET A 39 16.47 -3.05 -5.45
N GLU A 40 16.09 -4.26 -5.86
CA GLU A 40 15.79 -4.59 -7.25
C GLU A 40 14.44 -3.98 -7.59
N THR A 41 13.44 -4.28 -6.74
CA THR A 41 12.07 -3.80 -6.92
C THR A 41 11.44 -3.52 -5.55
N PRO A 42 11.02 -2.27 -5.26
CA PRO A 42 10.14 -2.01 -4.12
C PRO A 42 8.78 -2.69 -4.37
N THR A 43 8.25 -3.38 -3.36
CA THR A 43 7.00 -4.14 -3.49
C THR A 43 5.84 -3.51 -2.72
N ASP A 44 6.16 -2.77 -1.65
CA ASP A 44 5.20 -2.03 -0.84
C ASP A 44 5.93 -0.83 -0.23
N VAL A 45 5.35 0.35 -0.34
CA VAL A 45 5.87 1.59 0.27
C VAL A 45 4.68 2.38 0.77
N ALA A 46 4.69 2.74 2.05
CA ALA A 46 3.62 3.50 2.67
C ALA A 46 4.18 4.49 3.69
N PHE A 47 3.59 5.69 3.71
CA PHE A 47 4.00 6.77 4.59
C PHE A 47 2.88 7.02 5.60
N PRO A 48 3.13 6.85 6.91
CA PRO A 48 2.23 7.32 7.94
C PRO A 48 2.23 8.85 7.99
N MET A 49 1.34 9.43 8.81
CA MET A 49 1.24 10.88 8.94
C MET A 49 2.42 11.48 9.73
N GLU A 50 3.09 10.67 10.54
CA GLU A 50 4.24 11.06 11.34
C GLU A 50 5.49 11.31 10.47
N PRO A 51 6.13 12.50 10.58
CA PRO A 51 7.29 12.82 9.77
C PRO A 51 8.46 11.85 9.99
N GLY A 52 9.06 11.40 8.89
CA GLY A 52 10.26 10.56 8.90
C GLY A 52 10.01 9.06 9.08
N GLU A 53 8.79 8.67 9.39
CA GLU A 53 8.39 7.26 9.43
C GLU A 53 7.97 6.77 8.05
N TYR A 54 8.19 5.48 7.78
CA TYR A 54 7.68 4.80 6.59
C TYR A 54 7.72 3.28 6.76
N VAL A 55 6.88 2.60 5.99
CA VAL A 55 6.96 1.17 5.74
C VAL A 55 7.49 0.97 4.34
N MET A 56 8.42 0.03 4.20
CA MET A 56 8.93 -0.37 2.91
C MET A 56 9.29 -1.84 2.92
N CYS A 57 8.81 -2.57 1.91
CA CYS A 57 9.24 -3.92 1.58
C CYS A 57 9.85 -3.92 0.17
N TRP A 58 10.92 -4.67 -0.03
CA TRP A 58 11.57 -4.78 -1.34
C TRP A 58 12.21 -6.15 -1.57
N ARG A 59 12.54 -6.42 -2.83
CA ARG A 59 13.31 -7.59 -3.24
C ARG A 59 14.78 -7.25 -3.49
N THR A 60 15.70 -8.09 -3.05
CA THR A 60 17.12 -8.02 -3.40
C THR A 60 17.37 -8.73 -4.74
N PRO A 61 18.53 -8.55 -5.41
CA PRO A 61 18.83 -9.23 -6.67
C PRO A 61 19.01 -10.75 -6.50
N GLN A 62 19.19 -11.21 -5.26
CA GLN A 62 19.19 -12.63 -4.91
C GLN A 62 17.77 -13.20 -4.75
N GLY A 63 16.74 -12.37 -4.93
CA GLY A 63 15.33 -12.76 -4.80
C GLY A 63 14.80 -12.75 -3.37
N GLU A 64 15.58 -12.29 -2.38
CA GLU A 64 15.18 -12.23 -0.98
C GLU A 64 14.26 -11.03 -0.70
N ASN A 65 13.26 -11.22 0.16
CA ASN A 65 12.42 -10.12 0.63
C ASN A 65 13.09 -9.45 1.84
N ARG A 66 13.11 -8.11 1.84
CA ARG A 66 13.65 -7.26 2.91
C ARG A 66 12.61 -6.20 3.26
N TYR A 67 12.71 -5.65 4.47
CA TYR A 67 11.87 -4.56 4.94
C TYR A 67 12.64 -3.58 5.82
N ALA A 68 12.13 -2.37 5.95
CA ALA A 68 12.70 -1.34 6.81
C ALA A 68 12.23 -1.55 8.25
N ASP A 69 13.05 -2.20 9.08
CA ASP A 69 12.77 -2.51 10.48
C ASP A 69 12.89 -1.30 11.41
N ASP A 70 13.81 -0.38 11.12
CA ASP A 70 14.12 0.77 11.98
C ASP A 70 13.25 2.02 11.72
N CYS A 71 12.35 2.00 10.74
CA CYS A 71 11.67 3.20 10.24
C CYS A 71 10.19 3.32 10.66
N ILE A 72 9.70 2.35 11.43
CA ILE A 72 8.31 2.30 11.90
C ILE A 72 8.29 2.67 13.39
N GLY A 73 7.48 3.67 13.76
CA GLY A 73 7.34 4.09 15.16
C GLY A 73 6.69 3.04 16.07
N PRO A 74 6.85 3.17 17.40
CA PRO A 74 6.30 2.23 18.38
C PRO A 74 4.76 2.09 18.32
N GLN A 75 4.05 3.12 17.87
CA GLN A 75 2.60 3.11 17.66
C GLN A 75 2.15 2.09 16.59
N HIS A 76 3.08 1.64 15.74
CA HIS A 76 2.85 0.67 14.67
C HIS A 76 3.59 -0.66 14.94
N ALA A 77 3.92 -0.98 16.20
CA ALA A 77 4.62 -2.22 16.56
C ALA A 77 3.92 -3.50 16.08
N ARG A 78 2.57 -3.50 16.02
CA ARG A 78 1.78 -4.61 15.47
C ARG A 78 2.05 -4.82 13.98
N LEU A 79 2.14 -3.73 13.21
CA LEU A 79 2.47 -3.76 11.79
C LEU A 79 3.91 -4.22 11.56
N ALA A 80 4.87 -3.69 12.34
CA ALA A 80 6.27 -4.09 12.25
C ALA A 80 6.44 -5.60 12.47
N ARG A 81 5.74 -6.17 13.47
CA ARG A 81 5.72 -7.62 13.71
C ARG A 81 5.11 -8.38 12.53
N PHE A 82 3.96 -7.93 12.03
CA PHE A 82 3.29 -8.57 10.88
C PHE A 82 4.18 -8.61 9.62
N ILE A 83 4.88 -7.52 9.31
CA ILE A 83 5.81 -7.43 8.17
C ILE A 83 6.99 -8.40 8.38
N LYS A 84 7.58 -8.40 9.57
CA LYS A 84 8.66 -9.33 9.92
C LYS A 84 8.24 -10.79 9.78
N ASP A 85 7.10 -11.16 10.36
CA ASP A 85 6.59 -12.53 10.29
C ASP A 85 6.25 -12.94 8.85
N THR A 86 5.81 -12.00 8.02
CA THR A 86 5.51 -12.26 6.62
C THR A 86 6.79 -12.44 5.79
N THR A 87 7.82 -11.64 6.04
CA THR A 87 9.07 -11.61 5.25
C THR A 87 10.08 -12.68 5.65
N THR A 88 10.01 -13.21 6.88
CA THR A 88 10.88 -14.31 7.35
C THR A 88 10.69 -15.62 6.59
N VAL A 89 9.59 -15.78 5.86
CA VAL A 89 9.32 -16.99 5.09
C VAL A 89 9.47 -16.71 3.59
N PRO A 90 10.16 -17.57 2.83
CA PRO A 90 10.36 -17.38 1.40
C PRO A 90 9.03 -17.12 0.66
N GLY A 91 9.00 -16.05 -0.15
CA GLY A 91 7.85 -15.64 -0.94
C GLY A 91 6.88 -14.67 -0.23
N GLY A 92 6.79 -14.70 1.09
CA GLY A 92 5.89 -13.82 1.83
C GLY A 92 6.33 -12.36 1.80
N ARG A 93 5.44 -11.46 1.41
CA ARG A 93 5.61 -10.00 1.50
C ARG A 93 4.29 -9.29 1.71
N THR A 94 4.33 -8.10 2.30
CA THR A 94 3.18 -7.20 2.20
C THR A 94 3.05 -6.73 0.75
N THR A 95 1.81 -6.64 0.30
CA THR A 95 1.47 -6.22 -1.06
C THR A 95 0.87 -4.83 -1.07
N ARG A 96 0.35 -4.39 0.08
CA ARG A 96 -0.24 -3.06 0.24
C ARG A 96 -0.35 -2.72 1.71
N THR A 97 0.21 -1.58 2.08
CA THR A 97 0.01 -0.96 3.40
C THR A 97 -0.57 0.43 3.23
N VAL A 98 -1.57 0.77 4.05
CA VAL A 98 -2.22 2.08 4.06
C VAL A 98 -2.28 2.58 5.49
N PHE A 99 -1.91 3.84 5.66
CA PHE A 99 -2.02 4.55 6.93
C PHE A 99 -3.18 5.53 6.89
N GLY A 100 -3.78 5.74 8.05
CA GLY A 100 -4.76 6.78 8.29
C GLY A 100 -4.43 7.56 9.56
N PRO A 101 -5.33 8.46 9.98
CA PRO A 101 -5.19 9.21 11.23
C PRO A 101 -5.11 8.30 12.45
N THR A 102 -4.66 8.83 13.59
CA THR A 102 -4.70 8.13 14.89
C THR A 102 -3.96 6.77 14.90
N ALA A 103 -2.81 6.71 14.23
CA ALA A 103 -2.02 5.48 14.06
C ALA A 103 -2.86 4.30 13.51
N SER A 104 -3.86 4.62 12.68
CA SER A 104 -4.66 3.60 12.01
C SER A 104 -3.92 3.09 10.79
N PHE A 105 -4.03 1.78 10.56
CA PHE A 105 -3.46 1.19 9.36
C PHE A 105 -4.24 -0.04 8.93
N PHE A 106 -4.09 -0.37 7.64
CA PHE A 106 -4.49 -1.63 7.06
C PHE A 106 -3.37 -2.13 6.16
N SER A 107 -2.96 -3.38 6.35
CA SER A 107 -1.90 -4.02 5.58
C SER A 107 -2.35 -5.40 5.11
N VAL A 108 -2.08 -5.69 3.84
CA VAL A 108 -2.34 -6.97 3.19
C VAL A 108 -1.00 -7.62 2.85
N SER A 109 -0.93 -8.93 3.06
CA SER A 109 0.12 -9.79 2.53
C SER A 109 -0.48 -10.99 1.82
N GLU A 110 0.38 -11.76 1.15
CA GLU A 110 -0.02 -13.06 0.57
C GLU A 110 -0.49 -14.07 1.64
N ARG A 111 -0.27 -13.79 2.94
CA ARG A 111 -0.57 -14.68 4.06
C ARG A 111 -1.74 -14.24 4.91
N GLY A 112 -2.24 -13.03 4.70
CA GLY A 112 -3.35 -12.51 5.45
C GLY A 112 -3.31 -11.00 5.60
N TYR A 113 -3.88 -10.54 6.70
CA TYR A 113 -4.26 -9.16 6.90
C TYR A 113 -3.86 -8.72 8.29
N CYS A 114 -3.49 -7.45 8.41
CA CYS A 114 -3.22 -6.82 9.68
C CYS A 114 -3.79 -5.42 9.68
N TRP A 115 -4.46 -5.03 10.75
CA TRP A 115 -4.98 -3.69 10.92
C TRP A 115 -4.96 -3.26 12.38
N GLN A 116 -5.10 -1.95 12.59
CA GLN A 116 -5.20 -1.33 13.90
C GLN A 116 -5.99 -0.03 13.77
N ASN A 117 -6.78 0.29 14.80
CA ASN A 117 -7.51 1.56 14.93
C ASN A 117 -8.34 1.94 13.70
N LEU A 118 -8.96 0.96 13.03
CA LEU A 118 -9.86 1.26 11.91
C LEU A 118 -11.12 1.95 12.44
N PRO A 119 -11.83 2.72 11.60
CA PRO A 119 -13.17 3.19 11.94
C PRO A 119 -14.06 1.99 12.30
N GLN A 120 -14.77 2.04 13.43
CA GLN A 120 -15.53 0.90 13.95
C GLN A 120 -16.47 0.27 12.90
N ALA A 121 -17.17 1.10 12.14
CA ALA A 121 -18.07 0.63 11.09
C ALA A 121 -17.35 -0.18 9.99
N LEU A 122 -16.11 0.19 9.65
CA LEU A 122 -15.28 -0.56 8.71
C LEU A 122 -14.81 -1.88 9.34
N GLU A 123 -14.38 -1.86 10.60
CA GLU A 123 -13.94 -3.07 11.30
C GLU A 123 -15.07 -4.09 11.45
N ASP A 124 -16.28 -3.63 11.80
CA ASP A 124 -17.48 -4.46 11.90
C ASP A 124 -17.85 -5.06 10.53
N ASP A 125 -17.85 -4.25 9.46
CA ASP A 125 -18.14 -4.72 8.09
C ASP A 125 -17.09 -5.73 7.63
N MET A 126 -15.80 -5.47 7.89
CA MET A 126 -14.72 -6.40 7.58
C MET A 126 -14.89 -7.72 8.34
N HIS A 127 -15.20 -7.69 9.63
CA HIS A 127 -15.43 -8.90 10.42
C HIS A 127 -16.63 -9.71 9.92
N ALA A 128 -17.73 -9.04 9.58
CA ALA A 128 -18.93 -9.69 9.07
C ALA A 128 -18.73 -10.29 7.66
N SER A 129 -17.93 -9.63 6.82
CA SER A 129 -17.82 -9.97 5.41
C SER A 129 -16.59 -10.80 5.04
N PHE A 130 -15.60 -10.93 5.94
CA PHE A 130 -14.27 -11.48 5.66
C PHE A 130 -14.26 -12.84 4.95
N TYR A 131 -15.18 -13.72 5.34
CA TYR A 131 -15.28 -15.08 4.81
C TYR A 131 -15.95 -15.14 3.44
N VAL A 132 -16.72 -14.11 3.08
CA VAL A 132 -17.47 -14.03 1.82
C VAL A 132 -16.69 -13.20 0.80
N ARG A 133 -16.08 -12.11 1.26
CA ARG A 133 -15.36 -11.17 0.42
C ARG A 133 -14.17 -10.60 1.17
N GLN A 134 -13.02 -10.60 0.51
CA GLN A 134 -11.77 -10.18 1.11
C GLN A 134 -11.47 -8.72 0.77
N PRO A 135 -11.09 -7.88 1.74
CA PRO A 135 -10.70 -6.50 1.46
C PRO A 135 -9.40 -6.49 0.65
N THR A 136 -9.40 -5.84 -0.51
CA THR A 136 -8.24 -5.74 -1.41
C THR A 136 -7.56 -4.38 -1.33
N THR A 137 -8.35 -3.33 -1.09
CA THR A 137 -7.89 -1.94 -1.03
C THR A 137 -8.68 -1.25 0.07
N VAL A 138 -7.99 -0.53 0.94
CA VAL A 138 -8.60 0.34 1.95
C VAL A 138 -8.00 1.72 1.77
N ALA A 139 -8.81 2.76 1.91
CA ALA A 139 -8.35 4.14 2.05
C ALA A 139 -8.93 4.70 3.35
N LEU A 140 -8.08 5.33 4.15
CA LEU A 140 -8.43 5.89 5.45
C LEU A 140 -8.29 7.42 5.39
N GLY A 141 -9.36 8.11 5.74
CA GLY A 141 -9.48 9.56 5.71
C GLY A 141 -9.66 10.17 7.09
N ALA A 142 -9.82 11.49 7.11
CA ALA A 142 -10.05 12.25 8.33
C ALA A 142 -11.37 11.85 9.02
N HIS A 143 -11.41 12.00 10.35
CA HIS A 143 -12.61 11.75 11.18
C HIS A 143 -13.26 10.38 10.97
N GLY A 144 -12.44 9.36 10.69
CA GLY A 144 -12.91 7.99 10.47
C GLY A 144 -13.64 7.79 9.15
N ALA A 145 -13.44 8.68 8.18
CA ALA A 145 -13.87 8.44 6.80
C ALA A 145 -13.07 7.28 6.21
N TYR A 146 -13.72 6.42 5.42
CA TYR A 146 -13.05 5.30 4.78
C TYR A 146 -13.69 4.89 3.46
N ILE A 147 -12.91 4.18 2.66
CA ILE A 147 -13.36 3.41 1.50
C ILE A 147 -12.70 2.03 1.58
N VAL A 148 -13.45 0.97 1.32
CA VAL A 148 -12.93 -0.39 1.15
C VAL A 148 -13.44 -0.97 -0.17
N LEU A 149 -12.54 -1.59 -0.92
CA LEU A 149 -12.83 -2.37 -2.12
C LEU A 149 -12.58 -3.84 -1.82
N TYR A 150 -13.57 -4.66 -2.12
CA TYR A 150 -13.56 -6.10 -1.88
C TYR A 150 -13.19 -6.90 -3.13
N SER A 151 -12.83 -8.17 -2.93
CA SER A 151 -12.40 -9.10 -3.97
C SER A 151 -13.48 -9.43 -5.02
N ASP A 152 -14.75 -9.30 -4.65
CA ASP A 152 -15.91 -9.44 -5.53
C ASP A 152 -16.19 -8.17 -6.36
N GLY A 153 -15.39 -7.11 -6.17
CA GLY A 153 -15.58 -5.80 -6.79
C GLY A 153 -16.58 -4.91 -6.06
N ALA A 154 -17.21 -5.38 -4.97
CA ALA A 154 -18.05 -4.53 -4.15
C ALA A 154 -17.21 -3.47 -3.43
N ALA A 155 -17.80 -2.29 -3.21
CA ALA A 155 -17.18 -1.24 -2.43
C ALA A 155 -18.11 -0.78 -1.32
N ALA A 156 -17.56 -0.59 -0.12
CA ALA A 156 -18.23 0.06 1.00
C ALA A 156 -17.46 1.32 1.38
N PHE A 157 -18.17 2.36 1.80
CA PHE A 157 -17.57 3.63 2.18
C PHE A 157 -18.47 4.38 3.15
N ASP A 158 -17.85 5.11 4.07
CA ASP A 158 -18.46 6.17 4.84
C ASP A 158 -17.50 7.36 4.79
N LEU A 159 -17.86 8.41 4.06
CA LEU A 159 -17.01 9.57 3.84
C LEU A 159 -17.32 10.72 4.80
N ARG A 160 -18.28 10.54 5.73
CA ARG A 160 -18.70 11.52 6.74
C ARG A 160 -19.05 12.91 6.17
N GLY A 161 -19.38 13.00 4.88
CA GLY A 161 -19.59 14.26 4.16
C GLY A 161 -18.32 15.10 3.92
N LEU A 162 -17.13 14.59 4.26
CA LEU A 162 -15.86 15.32 4.15
C LEU A 162 -15.29 15.30 2.73
N TYR A 163 -15.71 14.34 1.91
CA TYR A 163 -15.19 14.13 0.56
C TYR A 163 -16.33 14.10 -0.47
N PRO A 164 -17.10 15.19 -0.63
CA PRO A 164 -18.33 15.19 -1.43
C PRO A 164 -18.10 14.84 -2.90
N LEU A 165 -16.96 15.22 -3.47
CA LEU A 165 -16.59 14.86 -4.84
C LEU A 165 -16.36 13.35 -4.99
N VAL A 166 -15.64 12.74 -4.05
CA VAL A 166 -15.37 11.30 -4.04
C VAL A 166 -16.66 10.53 -3.82
N GLU A 167 -17.50 11.00 -2.89
CA GLU A 167 -18.80 10.41 -2.62
C GLU A 167 -19.70 10.42 -3.86
N GLY A 168 -19.77 11.56 -4.57
CA GLY A 168 -20.49 11.67 -5.83
C GLY A 168 -20.00 10.67 -6.88
N MET A 169 -18.68 10.54 -7.06
CA MET A 169 -18.10 9.58 -8.00
C MET A 169 -18.44 8.12 -7.63
N MET A 170 -18.34 7.75 -6.35
CA MET A 170 -18.63 6.40 -5.86
C MET A 170 -20.10 6.04 -6.07
N ARG A 171 -21.02 6.95 -5.70
CA ARG A 171 -22.47 6.75 -5.86
C ARG A 171 -22.86 6.65 -7.33
N ASN A 172 -22.35 7.53 -8.19
CA ASN A 172 -22.60 7.49 -9.62
C ASN A 172 -22.13 6.17 -10.24
N THR A 173 -20.96 5.68 -9.84
CA THR A 173 -20.41 4.41 -10.35
C THR A 173 -21.29 3.21 -9.96
N GLN A 174 -21.75 3.17 -8.71
CA GLN A 174 -22.68 2.13 -8.24
C GLN A 174 -24.02 2.18 -8.99
N GLU A 175 -24.58 3.37 -9.20
CA GLU A 175 -25.82 3.53 -9.98
C GLU A 175 -25.66 3.06 -11.43
N VAL A 176 -24.53 3.38 -12.07
CA VAL A 176 -24.23 2.92 -13.44
C VAL A 176 -24.08 1.40 -13.48
N ALA A 177 -23.43 0.79 -12.48
CA ALA A 177 -23.31 -0.66 -12.35
C ALA A 177 -24.70 -1.34 -12.27
N LEU A 178 -25.55 -0.83 -11.38
CA LEU A 178 -26.91 -1.32 -11.16
C LEU A 178 -27.76 -1.21 -12.42
N ARG A 179 -27.73 -0.07 -13.10
CA ARG A 179 -28.53 0.15 -14.33
C ARG A 179 -28.12 -0.74 -15.49
N ARG A 180 -26.85 -1.15 -15.55
CA ARG A 180 -26.34 -1.99 -16.65
C ARG A 180 -26.42 -3.49 -16.35
N GLY A 181 -26.76 -3.90 -15.13
CA GLY A 181 -26.62 -5.31 -14.72
C GLY A 181 -25.17 -5.81 -14.78
N ILE A 182 -24.20 -4.88 -14.77
CA ILE A 182 -22.77 -5.17 -14.90
C ILE A 182 -22.14 -4.94 -13.52
N ALA A 183 -21.51 -5.98 -12.97
CA ALA A 183 -20.61 -5.84 -11.84
C ALA A 183 -19.43 -4.93 -12.25
N VAL A 184 -19.40 -3.70 -11.76
CA VAL A 184 -18.34 -2.75 -12.08
C VAL A 184 -17.12 -3.09 -11.23
N ARG A 185 -16.07 -3.61 -11.87
CA ARG A 185 -14.72 -3.61 -11.31
C ARG A 185 -14.25 -2.16 -11.20
N CYS A 186 -14.16 -1.62 -9.99
CA CYS A 186 -13.41 -0.39 -9.76
C CYS A 186 -11.95 -0.58 -10.23
N LEU A 187 -11.48 0.40 -10.99
CA LEU A 187 -10.31 0.38 -11.87
C LEU A 187 -9.05 -0.20 -11.21
N SER A 188 -8.60 -1.34 -11.72
CA SER A 188 -7.19 -1.73 -11.69
C SER A 188 -6.59 -1.29 -13.02
N LEU A 189 -5.93 -0.13 -13.04
CA LEU A 189 -5.03 0.25 -14.13
C LEU A 189 -3.83 -0.69 -14.07
N ARG A 190 -3.91 -1.83 -14.77
CA ARG A 190 -2.72 -2.55 -15.20
C ARG A 190 -2.25 -1.90 -16.49
N ALA A 191 -1.15 -1.17 -16.41
CA ALA A 191 -0.34 -0.86 -17.58
C ALA A 191 0.33 -2.18 -18.02
N GLU A 192 0.11 -2.54 -19.28
CA GLU A 192 0.87 -3.59 -19.99
C GLU A 192 2.26 -3.08 -20.38
#